data_AF-A0A8K0FXT8-F1
#
_entry.id   AF-A0A8K0FXT8-F1
#
_cell.length_a   1.000
_cell.length_b   1.000
_cell.length_c   1.000
_cell.angle_alpha   90.00
_cell.angle_beta   90.00
_cell.angle_gamma   90.00
#
_symmetry.space_group_name_H-M   'P 1'
#
loop_
_entity.id
_entity.type
_entity.pdbx_description
1 polymer ?
#
loop_
_entity_poly.entity_id
_entity_poly.type
_entity_poly.pdbx_seq_one_letter_code
_entity_poly.pdbx_strand_id
1 'polypeptide(L)'
;MTPLILIVLSFLSFTCANDNLRVAFQWKQLDFEYPSEEARQEAIASREFVPENNLPLGLEVYGDRLFITVPRWKSGVPASLTYIKLTGW
;
A
#
# COMPACT_ATOMS: atom_id res chain seq x y z
N MET A 1 -16.31 44.20 -25.60
CA MET A 1 -16.36 42.79 -26.02
C MET A 1 -15.24 41.91 -25.40
N THR A 2 -14.55 42.36 -24.35
CA THR A 2 -13.41 41.66 -23.74
C THR A 2 -13.71 40.85 -22.44
N PRO A 3 -14.72 41.16 -21.60
CA PRO A 3 -14.86 40.47 -20.31
C PRO A 3 -15.45 39.05 -20.45
N LEU A 4 -16.30 38.82 -21.46
CA LEU A 4 -16.92 37.51 -21.68
C LEU A 4 -15.90 36.45 -22.10
N ILE A 5 -14.92 36.84 -22.92
CA ILE A 5 -13.84 35.95 -23.38
C ILE A 5 -12.93 35.55 -22.21
N LEU A 6 -12.61 36.51 -21.33
CA LEU A 6 -11.83 36.24 -20.11
C LEU A 6 -12.56 35.28 -19.16
N ILE A 7 -13.87 35.49 -18.98
CA ILE A 7 -14.72 34.61 -18.18
C ILE A 7 -14.75 33.19 -18.78
N VAL A 8 -14.93 33.05 -20.09
CA VAL A 8 -14.93 31.76 -20.79
C VAL A 8 -13.57 31.06 -20.71
N LEU A 9 -12.45 31.78 -20.84
CA LEU A 9 -11.10 31.22 -20.66
C LEU A 9 -10.83 30.77 -19.21
N SER A 10 -11.33 31.51 -18.23
CA SER A 10 -11.23 31.12 -16.82
C SER A 10 -12.07 29.88 -16.49
N PHE A 11 -13.20 29.66 -17.18
CA PHE A 11 -13.97 28.42 -17.08
C PHE A 11 -13.34 27.27 -17.88
N LEU A 12 -12.68 27.51 -19.00
CA LEU A 12 -11.97 26.48 -19.78
C LEU A 12 -10.71 25.94 -19.10
N SER A 13 -10.23 26.62 -18.06
CA SER A 13 -9.15 26.15 -17.19
C SER A 13 -9.62 25.04 -16.23
N PHE A 14 -10.72 24.34 -16.55
CA PHE A 14 -11.19 23.15 -15.87
C PHE A 14 -10.01 22.19 -15.71
N THR A 15 -9.62 22.05 -14.46
CA THR A 15 -8.51 21.29 -13.89
C THR A 15 -8.16 20.06 -14.72
N CYS A 16 -7.02 20.06 -15.42
CA CYS A 16 -6.35 18.82 -15.78
C CYS A 16 -5.88 18.17 -14.47
N ALA A 17 -6.66 17.24 -13.94
CA ALA A 17 -6.23 16.43 -12.82
C ALA A 17 -4.98 15.65 -13.25
N ASN A 18 -3.90 15.78 -12.48
CA ASN A 18 -2.62 15.16 -12.79
C ASN A 18 -2.75 13.63 -12.63
N ASP A 19 -2.81 12.90 -13.75
CA ASP A 19 -3.07 11.45 -13.78
C ASP A 19 -1.80 10.60 -13.68
N ASN A 20 -0.68 11.20 -13.28
CA ASN A 20 0.64 10.56 -13.24
C ASN A 20 0.79 9.48 -12.16
N LEU A 21 -0.23 9.22 -11.34
CA LEU A 21 -0.21 8.10 -10.42
C LEU A 21 -0.24 6.78 -11.20
N ARG A 22 0.75 5.94 -10.94
CA ARG A 22 0.85 4.58 -11.49
C ARG A 22 0.89 3.61 -10.32
N VAL A 23 0.22 2.47 -10.49
CA VAL A 23 0.26 1.39 -9.50
C VAL A 23 1.67 0.81 -9.52
N ALA A 24 2.42 1.00 -8.43
CA ALA A 24 3.73 0.39 -8.26
C ALA A 24 3.60 -1.04 -7.73
N PHE A 25 2.75 -1.23 -6.70
CA PHE A 25 2.47 -2.52 -6.10
C PHE A 25 0.98 -2.63 -5.75
N GLN A 26 0.46 -3.85 -5.83
CA GLN A 26 -0.93 -4.15 -5.46
C GLN A 26 -1.00 -5.53 -4.82
N TRP A 27 -1.83 -5.65 -3.80
CA TRP A 27 -2.08 -6.92 -3.13
C TRP A 27 -3.57 -7.09 -2.91
N LYS A 28 -4.07 -8.31 -3.14
CA LYS A 28 -5.41 -8.68 -2.69
C LYS A 28 -5.44 -8.90 -1.18
N GLN A 29 -4.33 -9.38 -0.63
CA GLN A 29 -4.14 -9.71 0.78
C GLN A 29 -2.65 -9.67 1.09
N LEU A 30 -2.28 -9.24 2.30
CA LEU A 30 -0.89 -9.32 2.74
C LEU A 30 -0.52 -10.75 3.11
N ASP A 31 0.68 -11.14 2.70
CA ASP A 31 1.35 -12.36 3.16
C ASP A 31 2.74 -12.00 3.67
N PHE A 32 3.33 -12.90 4.44
CA PHE A 32 4.61 -12.68 5.11
C PHE A 32 5.59 -13.77 4.69
N GLU A 33 6.87 -13.42 4.60
CA GLU A 33 7.91 -14.38 4.28
C GLU A 33 8.18 -15.26 5.51
N TYR A 34 7.87 -16.55 5.40
CA TYR A 34 8.17 -17.57 6.39
C TYR A 34 9.37 -18.43 5.93
N PRO A 35 10.13 -19.06 6.86
CA PRO A 35 11.25 -19.92 6.50
C PRO A 35 10.89 -21.14 5.66
N SER A 36 9.64 -21.62 5.78
CA SER A 36 9.08 -22.70 4.96
C SER A 36 7.55 -22.61 4.92
N GLU A 37 6.93 -23.37 4.02
CA GLU A 37 5.46 -23.45 3.96
C GLU A 37 4.90 -24.10 5.23
N GLU A 38 5.58 -25.08 5.82
CA GLU A 38 5.16 -25.72 7.07
C GLU A 38 5.11 -24.70 8.21
N ALA A 39 6.13 -23.83 8.32
CA ALA A 39 6.15 -22.77 9.33
C ALA A 39 5.00 -21.76 9.12
N ARG A 40 4.68 -21.45 7.86
CA ARG A 40 3.52 -20.61 7.52
C ARG A 40 2.20 -21.29 7.92
N GLN A 41 2.03 -22.57 7.61
CA GLN A 41 0.83 -23.34 7.97
C GLN A 41 0.68 -23.48 9.48
N GLU A 42 1.79 -23.68 10.22
CA GLU A 42 1.78 -23.70 11.68
C GLU A 42 1.33 -22.35 12.25
N ALA A 43 1.83 -21.23 11.73
CA ALA A 43 1.40 -19.89 12.14
C ALA A 43 -0.09 -19.64 11.87
N ILE A 44 -0.62 -20.18 10.76
CA ILE A 44 -2.07 -20.12 10.46
C ILE A 44 -2.85 -20.99 11.44
N ALA A 45 -2.40 -22.23 11.67
CA ALA A 45 -3.06 -23.17 12.59
C ALA A 45 -3.09 -22.66 14.03
N SER A 46 -2.01 -22.01 14.48
CA SER A 46 -1.89 -21.40 15.81
C SER A 46 -2.60 -20.04 15.92
N ARG A 47 -3.09 -19.48 14.80
CA ARG A 47 -3.64 -18.12 14.67
C ARG A 47 -2.65 -16.99 14.98
N GLU A 48 -1.36 -17.27 14.94
CA GLU A 48 -0.32 -16.24 14.91
C GLU A 48 -0.35 -15.45 13.60
N PHE A 49 -0.86 -16.07 12.54
CA PHE A 49 -1.19 -15.44 11.28
C PHE A 49 -2.66 -15.68 10.92
N VAL A 50 -3.44 -14.60 10.86
CA VAL A 50 -4.82 -14.60 10.36
C VAL A 50 -4.84 -13.68 9.15
N PRO A 51 -4.77 -14.21 7.92
CA PRO A 51 -4.52 -13.41 6.72
C PRO A 51 -5.44 -12.18 6.58
N GLU A 52 -6.73 -12.32 6.89
CA GLU A 52 -7.74 -11.25 6.77
C GLU A 52 -7.61 -10.12 7.80
N ASN A 53 -6.78 -10.29 8.84
CA ASN A 53 -6.58 -9.28 9.88
C ASN A 53 -5.42 -8.31 9.58
N ASN A 54 -4.72 -8.49 8.46
CA ASN A 54 -3.49 -7.76 8.13
C ASN A 54 -3.76 -6.60 7.15
N LEU A 55 -4.21 -5.46 7.69
CA LEU A 55 -4.47 -4.24 6.93
C LEU A 55 -3.23 -3.32 6.86
N PRO A 56 -2.65 -3.03 5.69
CA PRO A 56 -1.58 -2.05 5.56
C PRO A 56 -2.14 -0.62 5.74
N LEU A 57 -1.45 0.22 6.51
CA LEU A 57 -1.89 1.62 6.74
C LEU A 57 -0.83 2.67 6.42
N GLY A 58 0.40 2.49 6.92
CA GLY A 58 1.49 3.43 6.72
C GLY A 58 2.48 2.90 5.69
N LEU A 59 2.98 3.82 4.86
CA LEU A 59 4.00 3.55 3.85
C LEU A 59 5.11 4.60 3.98
N GLU A 60 6.36 4.16 3.94
CA GLU A 60 7.52 5.06 3.91
C GLU A 60 8.64 4.45 3.06
N VAL A 61 9.30 5.26 2.22
CA VAL A 61 10.43 4.81 1.42
C VAL A 61 11.72 5.32 2.03
N TYR A 62 12.66 4.42 2.31
CA TYR A 62 14.00 4.78 2.72
C TYR A 62 15.03 3.81 2.15
N GLY A 63 15.99 4.36 1.39
CA GLY A 63 16.98 3.56 0.67
C GLY A 63 16.34 2.62 -0.35
N ASP A 64 16.65 1.34 -0.25
CA ASP A 64 16.16 0.27 -1.13
C ASP A 64 14.89 -0.42 -0.60
N ARG A 65 14.14 0.22 0.31
CA ARG A 65 13.00 -0.40 1.01
C ARG A 65 11.76 0.46 0.98
N LEU A 66 10.62 -0.19 0.75
CA LEU A 66 9.31 0.32 1.09
C LEU A 66 8.88 -0.31 2.41
N PHE A 67 8.83 0.49 3.46
CA PHE A 67 8.30 0.10 4.76
C PHE A 67 6.78 0.14 4.74
N ILE A 68 6.18 -0.87 5.37
CA ILE A 68 4.73 -1.03 5.44
C ILE A 68 4.38 -1.30 6.92
N THR A 69 3.46 -0.52 7.48
CA THR A 69 2.95 -0.78 8.83
C THR A 69 1.64 -1.56 8.80
N VAL A 70 1.54 -2.54 9.69
CA VAL A 70 0.34 -3.35 9.90
C VAL A 70 -0.03 -3.26 11.39
N PRO A 71 -1.06 -2.51 11.77
CA PRO A 71 -1.42 -2.37 13.18
C PRO A 71 -1.97 -3.69 13.74
N ARG A 72 -1.62 -4.01 14.99
CA ARG A 72 -2.16 -5.18 15.71
C ARG A 72 -3.54 -4.88 16.33
N TRP A 73 -4.48 -4.39 15.52
CA TRP A 73 -5.86 -4.14 15.96
C TRP A 73 -6.64 -5.43 16.23
N LYS A 74 -6.26 -6.51 15.54
CA LYS A 74 -6.74 -7.88 15.76
C LYS A 74 -5.55 -8.81 15.93
N SER A 75 -5.77 -9.95 16.57
CA SER A 75 -4.78 -11.04 16.62
C SER A 75 -4.48 -11.58 15.22
N GLY A 76 -3.36 -12.28 15.07
CA GLY A 76 -2.96 -12.86 13.78
C GLY A 76 -2.18 -11.91 12.87
N VAL A 77 -1.50 -10.93 13.44
CA VAL A 77 -0.57 -10.02 12.74
C VAL A 77 0.87 -10.42 13.07
N PRO A 78 1.59 -11.08 12.14
CA PRO A 78 2.94 -11.57 12.39
C PRO A 78 3.93 -10.46 12.79
N ALA A 79 3.91 -9.34 12.07
CA ALA A 79 4.81 -8.21 12.31
C ALA A 79 4.12 -6.86 12.11
N SER A 80 4.37 -5.91 13.01
CA SER A 80 3.74 -4.57 12.96
C SER A 80 4.43 -3.61 12.00
N LEU A 81 5.72 -3.84 11.72
CA LEU A 81 6.54 -3.09 10.77
C LEU A 81 7.22 -4.10 9.86
N THR A 82 6.95 -4.01 8.57
CA THR A 82 7.54 -4.84 7.54
C THR A 82 8.16 -3.97 6.46
N TYR A 83 8.83 -4.61 5.51
CA TYR A 83 9.29 -3.94 4.31
C TYR A 83 9.32 -4.91 3.13
N ILE A 84 9.25 -4.36 1.92
CA ILE A 84 9.69 -5.04 0.71
C ILE A 84 10.95 -4.34 0.19
N LYS A 85 11.85 -5.10 -0.44
CA LYS A 85 12.97 -4.51 -1.18
C LYS A 85 12.44 -3.92 -2.48
N LEU A 86 12.90 -2.74 -2.86
CA LEU A 86 12.54 -2.07 -4.12
C LEU A 86 13.44 -2.49 -5.28
N THR A 87 14.61 -3.08 -4.97
CA THR A 87 15.57 -3.60 -5.95
C THR A 87 15.60 -5.13 -5.92
N GLY A 88 15.65 -5.78 -7.09
CA GLY A 88 15.79 -7.24 -7.20
C GLY A 88 14.52 -8.00 -7.58
N TRP A 89 13.57 -7.33 -8.23
CA TRP A 89 12.45 -7.95 -8.93
C TRP A 89 12.81 -8.20 -10.39
#